data_AF-A0A1V4RA81-F1
#
_entry.id   AF-A0A1V4RA81-F1
#
_cell.length_a   1.000
_cell.length_b   1.000
_cell.length_c   1.000
_cell.angle_alpha   90.00
_cell.angle_beta   90.00
_cell.angle_gamma   90.00
#
_symmetry.space_group_name_H-M   'P 1'
#
loop_
_entity.id
_entity.type
_entity.pdbx_description
1 polymer ?
#
loop_
_entity_poly.entity_id
_entity_poly.type
_entity_poly.pdbx_seq_one_letter_code
_entity_poly.pdbx_strand_id
1 'polypeptide(L)'
;MRKAVLRYLGCPGCRSELVVKEKGRYRGDIRSGTLVCENCGQEYPVAAGRPVLLRKNVLNEWTSPVSEAMGINDYRTIDQSIKELFSFGEKRAIELVHERDQVNAEVFESLKSIPRSVVGKMKYRESGKWIEAGNRRARLLSFPWKAGDNKDSFNIFMQRIASTKPDSILDIASGGGFAVSHQAFVNTKVKQILAVERDLKSLGNIQYRFKYIGSESRSEAVGGDVRNLPVRTEVIDTAMMLAALPEISGVTLMIREVFRVLKEGGAFVLLVPENPVVPELKTHAE
;
A
#
# COMPACT_ATOMS: atom_id res chain seq x y z
N MET A 1 -6.15 13.86 7.48
CA MET A 1 -4.74 13.55 7.69
C MET A 1 -4.35 14.27 8.96
N ARG A 2 -3.88 13.55 9.95
CA ARG A 2 -3.38 14.14 11.18
C ARG A 2 -2.00 14.71 10.94
N LYS A 3 -1.73 15.91 11.45
CA LYS A 3 -0.41 16.54 11.32
C LYS A 3 0.71 15.69 11.93
N ALA A 4 0.40 14.93 12.99
CA ALA A 4 1.34 14.04 13.66
C ALA A 4 1.95 12.98 12.73
N VAL A 5 1.27 12.59 11.65
CA VAL A 5 1.78 11.58 10.70
C VAL A 5 3.00 12.06 9.90
N LEU A 6 3.17 13.39 9.75
CA LEU A 6 4.29 13.97 9.00
C LEU A 6 5.66 13.57 9.55
N ARG A 7 5.76 13.24 10.84
CA ARG A 7 7.01 12.76 11.45
C ARG A 7 7.47 11.40 10.89
N TYR A 8 6.56 10.65 10.26
CA TYR A 8 6.85 9.36 9.64
C TYR A 8 6.94 9.43 8.11
N LEU A 9 6.30 10.42 7.49
CA LEU A 9 6.27 10.54 6.04
C LEU A 9 7.56 11.17 5.50
N GLY A 10 8.05 10.63 4.39
CA GLY A 10 9.20 11.15 3.65
C GLY A 10 8.87 11.31 2.17
N CYS A 11 9.56 12.21 1.48
CA CYS A 11 9.39 12.41 0.05
C CYS A 11 9.80 11.15 -0.74
N PRO A 12 8.93 10.52 -1.54
CA PRO A 12 9.30 9.34 -2.32
C PRO A 12 10.45 9.56 -3.31
N GLY A 13 10.63 10.79 -3.81
CA GLY A 13 11.67 11.10 -4.79
C GLY A 13 13.08 11.26 -4.20
N CYS A 14 13.22 11.92 -3.04
CA CYS A 14 14.54 12.24 -2.46
C CYS A 14 14.66 11.92 -0.96
N ARG A 15 13.62 11.35 -0.35
CA ARG A 15 13.53 10.90 1.06
C ARG A 15 13.55 12.00 2.11
N SER A 16 13.68 13.27 1.70
CA SER A 16 13.68 14.42 2.61
C SER A 16 12.32 14.71 3.24
N GLU A 17 12.31 15.65 4.18
CA GLU A 17 11.13 16.04 4.93
C GLU A 17 10.06 16.70 4.04
N LEU A 18 8.81 16.60 4.53
CA LEU A 18 7.62 17.12 3.88
C LEU A 18 6.93 18.11 4.79
N VAL A 19 6.65 19.30 4.27
CA VAL A 19 5.81 20.30 4.91
C VAL A 19 4.44 20.34 4.27
N VAL A 20 3.41 20.73 5.04
CA VAL A 20 2.04 20.80 4.53
C VAL A 20 1.60 22.25 4.33
N LYS A 21 1.14 22.57 3.12
CA LYS A 21 0.37 23.76 2.76
C LYS A 21 -1.11 23.41 2.78
N GLU A 22 -1.75 23.65 3.91
CA GLU A 22 -3.13 23.24 4.15
C GLU A 22 -4.13 24.17 3.43
N LYS A 23 -5.20 23.59 2.89
CA LYS A 23 -6.30 24.35 2.26
C LYS A 23 -7.63 24.18 2.99
N GLY A 24 -7.78 23.10 3.76
CA GLY A 24 -9.00 22.83 4.50
C GLY A 24 -8.78 21.89 5.67
N ARG A 25 -9.46 22.19 6.79
CA ARG A 25 -9.46 21.39 8.02
C ARG A 25 -10.87 20.94 8.39
N TYR A 26 -10.96 19.86 9.13
CA TYR A 26 -12.19 19.43 9.79
C TYR A 26 -11.85 18.65 11.05
N ARG A 27 -12.36 19.10 12.22
CA ARG A 27 -12.08 18.50 13.54
C ARG A 27 -10.57 18.29 13.81
N GLY A 28 -9.75 19.29 13.49
CA GLY A 28 -8.29 19.23 13.66
C GLY A 28 -7.53 18.47 12.55
N ASP A 29 -8.22 17.65 11.75
CA ASP A 29 -7.61 16.92 10.64
C ASP A 29 -7.53 17.77 9.37
N ILE A 30 -6.42 17.62 8.64
CA ILE A 30 -6.23 18.23 7.32
C ILE A 30 -7.08 17.42 6.32
N ARG A 31 -8.05 18.08 5.68
CA ARG A 31 -8.97 17.47 4.69
C ARG A 31 -8.53 17.70 3.26
N SER A 32 -7.87 18.82 3.00
CA SER A 32 -7.29 19.15 1.70
C SER A 32 -6.08 20.04 1.88
N GLY A 33 -5.15 19.95 0.93
CA GLY A 33 -3.89 20.68 0.95
C GLY A 33 -2.87 20.06 0.02
N THR A 34 -1.63 20.52 0.14
CA THR A 34 -0.49 20.04 -0.62
C THR A 34 0.66 19.78 0.34
N LEU A 35 1.25 18.60 0.30
CA LEU A 35 2.55 18.32 0.89
C LEU A 35 3.63 18.80 -0.10
N VAL A 36 4.67 19.45 0.40
CA VAL A 36 5.79 19.95 -0.39
C VAL A 36 7.06 19.42 0.22
N CYS A 37 7.93 18.82 -0.60
CA CYS A 37 9.25 18.42 -0.15
C CYS A 37 10.16 19.64 -0.01
N GLU A 38 10.83 19.75 1.14
CA GLU A 38 11.72 20.88 1.43
C GLU A 38 13.03 20.85 0.62
N ASN A 39 13.42 19.67 0.11
CA ASN A 39 14.65 19.50 -0.64
C ASN A 39 14.43 19.60 -2.16
N CYS A 40 13.59 18.73 -2.74
CA CYS A 40 13.40 18.68 -4.20
C CYS A 40 12.18 19.47 -4.70
N GLY A 41 11.42 20.11 -3.82
CA GLY A 41 10.26 20.93 -4.18
C GLY A 41 9.06 20.17 -4.77
N GLN A 42 9.10 18.83 -4.82
CA GLN A 42 7.99 18.02 -5.32
C GLN A 42 6.73 18.23 -4.48
N GLU A 43 5.57 18.21 -5.13
CA GLU A 43 4.28 18.52 -4.51
C GLU A 43 3.33 17.33 -4.58
N TYR A 44 2.70 16.99 -3.46
CA TYR A 44 1.82 15.83 -3.34
C TYR A 44 0.46 16.24 -2.74
N PRO A 45 -0.68 15.88 -3.35
CA PRO A 45 -1.98 16.30 -2.86
C PRO A 45 -2.37 15.58 -1.57
N VAL A 46 -3.05 16.30 -0.68
CA VAL A 46 -3.88 15.73 0.37
C VAL A 46 -5.32 15.72 -0.16
N ALA A 47 -5.88 14.54 -0.42
CA ALA A 47 -7.21 14.36 -1.00
C ALA A 47 -8.10 13.46 -0.14
N ALA A 48 -9.34 13.89 0.09
CA ALA A 48 -10.25 13.26 1.06
C ALA A 48 -9.58 13.08 2.45
N GLY A 49 -8.73 14.03 2.83
CA GLY A 49 -7.92 13.98 4.03
C GLY A 49 -6.87 12.88 4.05
N ARG A 50 -6.51 12.26 2.92
CA ARG A 50 -5.43 11.27 2.82
C ARG A 50 -4.24 11.89 2.07
N PRO A 51 -3.01 11.76 2.57
CA PRO A 51 -1.84 12.12 1.79
C PRO A 51 -1.67 11.16 0.61
N VAL A 52 -1.41 11.67 -0.58
CA VAL A 52 -1.21 10.86 -1.79
C VAL A 52 0.13 11.20 -2.42
N LEU A 53 1.15 10.40 -2.11
CA LEU A 53 2.53 10.59 -2.53
C LEU A 53 2.90 9.61 -3.64
N LEU A 54 2.21 9.75 -4.78
CA LEU A 54 2.42 8.92 -5.97
C LEU A 54 3.19 9.68 -7.04
N ARG A 55 3.74 8.94 -8.02
CA ARG A 55 4.23 9.51 -9.27
C ARG A 55 3.06 9.83 -10.21
N LYS A 56 3.24 10.80 -11.10
CA LYS A 56 2.20 11.30 -12.02
C LYS A 56 1.51 10.23 -12.86
N ASN A 57 2.25 9.20 -13.29
CA ASN A 57 1.77 8.17 -14.23
C ASN A 57 1.29 6.88 -13.54
N VAL A 58 0.96 6.94 -12.25
CA VAL A 58 0.67 5.74 -11.42
C VAL A 58 -0.82 5.62 -11.07
N LEU A 59 -1.64 6.61 -11.47
CA LEU A 59 -3.07 6.63 -11.18
C LEU A 59 -3.88 5.64 -12.04
N ASN A 60 -4.71 4.82 -11.39
CA ASN A 60 -5.77 3.98 -11.95
C ASN A 60 -5.38 2.73 -12.76
N GLU A 61 -4.10 2.39 -12.85
CA GLU A 61 -3.65 1.16 -13.51
C GLU A 61 -3.01 0.25 -12.46
N TRP A 62 -3.80 -0.66 -11.90
CA TRP A 62 -3.22 -1.89 -11.35
C TRP A 62 -3.26 -2.91 -12.47
N THR A 63 -2.25 -2.82 -13.32
CA THR A 63 -1.94 -3.83 -14.31
C THR A 63 -1.35 -5.04 -13.58
N SER A 64 -1.49 -6.24 -14.16
CA SER A 64 -0.77 -7.39 -13.62
C SER A 64 0.74 -7.06 -13.60
N PRO A 65 1.54 -7.62 -12.67
CA PRO A 65 2.99 -7.39 -12.63
C PRO A 65 3.67 -7.68 -13.96
N VAL A 66 3.11 -8.65 -14.70
CA VAL A 66 3.53 -9.03 -16.03
C VAL A 66 3.24 -7.92 -17.05
N SER A 67 2.02 -7.40 -17.09
CA SER A 67 1.68 -6.24 -17.94
C SER A 67 2.49 -5.00 -17.56
N GLU A 68 2.73 -4.75 -16.26
CA GLU A 68 3.57 -3.65 -15.80
C GLU A 68 5.02 -3.78 -16.29
N ALA A 69 5.60 -4.99 -16.20
CA ALA A 69 6.93 -5.30 -16.70
C ALA A 69 7.06 -5.12 -18.23
N MET A 70 6.03 -5.51 -18.97
CA MET A 70 5.98 -5.36 -20.43
C MET A 70 5.63 -3.92 -20.88
N GLY A 71 5.37 -3.00 -19.95
CA GLY A 71 4.97 -1.62 -20.29
C GLY A 71 3.60 -1.52 -20.96
N ILE A 72 2.75 -2.52 -20.74
CA ILE A 72 1.44 -2.64 -21.34
C ILE A 72 0.41 -1.89 -20.47
N ASN A 73 -0.24 -0.90 -21.07
CA ASN A 73 -1.21 -0.03 -20.41
C ASN A 73 -2.67 -0.35 -20.79
N ASP A 74 -2.92 -1.42 -21.57
CA ASP A 74 -4.26 -1.91 -21.85
C ASP A 74 -4.73 -2.92 -20.77
N TYR A 75 -6.05 -3.10 -20.65
CA TYR A 75 -6.59 -4.08 -19.71
C TYR A 75 -6.38 -5.50 -20.26
N ARG A 76 -5.54 -6.29 -19.59
CA ARG A 76 -5.36 -7.73 -19.86
C ARG A 76 -5.72 -8.56 -18.64
N THR A 77 -6.24 -9.75 -18.91
CA THR A 77 -6.33 -10.81 -17.90
C THR A 77 -4.92 -11.33 -17.59
N ILE A 78 -4.72 -11.86 -16.38
CA ILE A 78 -3.43 -12.43 -15.98
C ILE A 78 -2.97 -13.55 -16.93
N ASP A 79 -3.91 -14.36 -17.44
CA ASP A 79 -3.63 -15.43 -18.40
C ASP A 79 -3.06 -14.91 -19.72
N GLN A 80 -3.60 -13.79 -20.22
CA GLN A 80 -3.09 -13.14 -21.44
C GLN A 80 -1.68 -12.61 -21.20
N SER A 81 -1.46 -11.91 -20.09
CA SER A 81 -0.14 -11.38 -19.75
C SER A 81 0.89 -12.51 -19.59
N ILE A 82 0.52 -13.60 -18.92
CA ILE A 82 1.40 -14.76 -18.71
C ILE A 82 1.75 -15.44 -20.04
N LYS A 83 0.78 -15.71 -20.91
CA LYS A 83 1.03 -16.32 -22.24
C LYS A 83 2.00 -15.49 -23.09
N GLU A 84 1.84 -14.18 -23.06
CA GLU A 84 2.72 -13.25 -23.75
C GLU A 84 4.12 -13.24 -23.14
N LEU A 85 4.23 -13.22 -21.80
CA LEU A 85 5.53 -13.33 -21.12
C LEU A 85 6.26 -14.63 -21.47
N PHE A 86 5.53 -15.76 -21.51
CA PHE A 86 6.06 -17.04 -21.95
C PHE A 86 6.59 -17.00 -23.39
N SER A 87 5.93 -16.24 -24.28
CA SER A 87 6.37 -16.11 -25.68
C SER A 87 7.73 -15.43 -25.85
N PHE A 88 8.17 -14.63 -24.87
CA PHE A 88 9.49 -13.98 -24.88
C PHE A 88 10.63 -14.91 -24.42
N GLY A 89 10.31 -16.01 -23.74
CA GLY A 89 11.29 -16.85 -23.05
C GLY A 89 11.78 -16.24 -21.73
N GLU A 90 12.19 -17.09 -20.79
CA GLU A 90 12.55 -16.73 -19.41
C GLU A 90 13.58 -15.59 -19.34
N LYS A 91 14.64 -15.67 -20.15
CA LYS A 91 15.72 -14.67 -20.15
C LYS A 91 15.19 -13.26 -20.48
N ARG A 92 14.40 -13.12 -21.54
CA ARG A 92 13.87 -11.82 -21.96
C ARG A 92 12.82 -11.30 -20.98
N ALA A 93 12.02 -12.20 -20.40
CA ALA A 93 11.08 -11.84 -19.34
C ALA A 93 11.79 -11.20 -18.14
N ILE A 94 12.92 -11.76 -17.71
CA ILE A 94 13.75 -11.21 -16.62
C ILE A 94 14.34 -9.85 -17.01
N GLU A 95 14.88 -9.72 -18.23
CA GLU A 95 15.42 -8.45 -18.73
C GLU A 95 14.35 -7.33 -18.75
N LEU A 96 13.13 -7.62 -19.21
CA LEU A 96 12.03 -6.66 -19.25
C LEU A 96 11.67 -6.11 -17.86
N VAL A 97 11.64 -6.98 -16.84
CA VAL A 97 11.39 -6.55 -15.45
C VAL A 97 12.49 -5.60 -14.99
N HIS A 98 13.75 -5.91 -15.26
CA HIS A 98 14.89 -5.06 -14.88
C HIS A 98 14.92 -3.72 -15.63
N GLU A 99 14.69 -3.74 -16.95
CA GLU A 99 14.59 -2.53 -17.77
C GLU A 99 13.49 -1.61 -17.22
N ARG A 100 12.32 -2.17 -16.90
CA ARG A 100 11.20 -1.39 -16.38
C ARG A 100 11.48 -0.78 -15.01
N ASP A 101 12.15 -1.51 -14.13
CA ASP A 101 12.58 -1.02 -12.82
C ASP A 101 13.57 0.14 -12.96
N GLN A 102 14.51 0.08 -13.92
CA GLN A 102 15.45 1.15 -14.19
C GLN A 102 14.76 2.41 -14.74
N VAL A 103 13.87 2.27 -15.73
CA VAL A 103 13.08 3.40 -16.26
C VAL A 103 12.27 4.08 -15.15
N ASN A 104 11.74 3.28 -14.22
CA ASN A 104 11.00 3.80 -13.07
C ASN A 104 11.88 4.59 -12.08
N ALA A 105 13.18 4.33 -12.03
CA ALA A 105 14.12 4.90 -11.07
C ALA A 105 14.76 6.23 -11.55
N GLU A 106 14.91 6.46 -12.86
CA GLU A 106 15.72 7.56 -13.38
C GLU A 106 15.08 8.96 -13.27
N VAL A 107 13.75 9.08 -13.27
CA VAL A 107 13.06 10.38 -13.10
C VAL A 107 11.80 10.25 -12.23
N PHE A 108 11.78 10.97 -11.10
CA PHE A 108 10.60 11.06 -10.24
C PHE A 108 9.83 12.37 -10.47
N GLU A 109 8.64 12.31 -11.08
CA GLU A 109 7.68 13.42 -11.13
C GLU A 109 6.48 13.12 -10.23
N SER A 110 6.21 13.99 -9.27
CA SER A 110 5.07 13.86 -8.35
C SER A 110 3.72 14.02 -9.06
N LEU A 111 2.75 13.24 -8.60
CA LEU A 111 1.35 13.46 -8.94
C LEU A 111 0.85 14.71 -8.21
N LYS A 112 0.51 15.77 -8.95
CA LYS A 112 0.08 17.06 -8.37
C LYS A 112 -1.43 17.17 -8.11
N SER A 113 -2.24 16.36 -8.79
CA SER A 113 -3.71 16.42 -8.67
C SER A 113 -4.35 15.05 -8.88
N ILE A 114 -5.55 14.88 -8.35
CA ILE A 114 -6.31 13.63 -8.46
C ILE A 114 -7.65 13.94 -9.13
N PRO A 115 -8.08 13.15 -10.14
CA PRO A 115 -9.36 13.33 -10.78
C PRO A 115 -10.52 13.34 -9.78
N ARG A 116 -11.50 14.24 -9.96
CA ARG A 116 -12.65 14.38 -9.06
C ARG A 116 -13.43 13.06 -8.88
N SER A 117 -13.51 12.25 -9.93
CA SER A 117 -14.13 10.92 -9.91
C SER A 117 -13.43 9.96 -8.93
N VAL A 118 -12.10 9.97 -8.88
CA VAL A 118 -11.30 9.18 -7.95
C VAL A 118 -11.50 9.69 -6.52
N VAL A 119 -11.42 11.00 -6.30
CA VAL A 119 -11.72 11.61 -4.97
C VAL A 119 -13.13 11.27 -4.50
N GLY A 120 -14.12 11.25 -5.41
CA GLY A 120 -15.49 10.82 -5.13
C GLY A 120 -15.55 9.36 -4.66
N LYS A 121 -14.85 8.44 -5.34
CA LYS A 121 -14.75 7.03 -4.93
C LYS A 121 -14.08 6.89 -3.56
N MET A 122 -13.00 7.63 -3.28
CA MET A 122 -12.34 7.65 -1.97
C MET A 122 -13.32 8.02 -0.86
N LYS A 123 -14.04 9.14 -1.02
CA LYS A 123 -15.04 9.61 -0.05
C LYS A 123 -16.19 8.63 0.13
N TYR A 124 -16.67 8.03 -0.96
CA TYR A 124 -17.72 7.00 -0.91
C TYR A 124 -17.26 5.78 -0.09
N ARG A 125 -16.03 5.29 -0.29
CA ARG A 125 -15.47 4.21 0.52
C ARG A 125 -15.27 4.60 1.98
N GLU A 126 -14.74 5.80 2.25
CA GLU A 126 -14.54 6.34 3.61
C GLU A 126 -15.86 6.52 4.37
N SER A 127 -16.98 6.73 3.66
CA SER A 127 -18.31 6.86 4.28
C SER A 127 -18.87 5.55 4.87
N GLY A 128 -18.23 4.41 4.61
CA GLY A 128 -18.70 3.11 5.06
C GLY A 128 -19.78 2.49 4.18
N LYS A 129 -20.53 3.29 3.40
CA LYS A 129 -21.63 2.80 2.54
C LYS A 129 -21.27 1.59 1.69
N TRP A 130 -20.04 1.52 1.18
CA TRP A 130 -19.59 0.35 0.44
C TRP A 130 -19.35 -0.87 1.35
N ILE A 131 -18.81 -0.73 2.55
CA ILE A 131 -18.60 -1.87 3.44
C ILE A 131 -19.93 -2.37 4.01
N GLU A 132 -20.86 -1.47 4.29
CA GLU A 132 -22.18 -1.78 4.87
C GLU A 132 -23.14 -2.46 3.91
N ALA A 133 -22.89 -2.41 2.60
CA ALA A 133 -23.82 -2.96 1.63
C ALA A 133 -23.65 -4.49 1.46
N GLY A 134 -24.74 -5.23 1.55
CA GLY A 134 -24.75 -6.70 1.42
C GLY A 134 -24.01 -7.41 2.57
N ASN A 135 -23.41 -8.56 2.29
CA ASN A 135 -22.71 -9.38 3.30
C ASN A 135 -21.28 -8.90 3.63
N ARG A 136 -20.83 -7.77 3.06
CA ARG A 136 -19.46 -7.26 3.24
C ARG A 136 -19.17 -6.90 4.68
N ARG A 137 -20.12 -6.32 5.42
CA ARG A 137 -19.93 -5.93 6.83
C ARG A 137 -19.48 -7.12 7.67
N ALA A 138 -20.21 -8.24 7.62
CA ALA A 138 -19.91 -9.44 8.38
C ALA A 138 -18.52 -10.03 8.04
N ARG A 139 -18.10 -9.95 6.77
CA ARG A 139 -16.80 -10.47 6.32
C ARG A 139 -15.63 -9.53 6.61
N LEU A 140 -15.85 -8.22 6.43
CA LEU A 140 -14.78 -7.23 6.41
C LEU A 140 -14.60 -6.54 7.77
N LEU A 141 -15.63 -6.49 8.61
CA LEU A 141 -15.58 -5.84 9.93
C LEU A 141 -15.68 -6.82 11.11
N SER A 142 -15.33 -8.08 10.88
CA SER A 142 -15.19 -9.08 11.95
C SER A 142 -13.77 -8.98 12.52
N PHE A 143 -13.67 -8.63 13.81
CA PHE A 143 -12.41 -8.46 14.53
C PHE A 143 -12.49 -9.05 15.95
N PRO A 144 -11.44 -9.76 16.43
CA PRO A 144 -10.37 -10.32 15.62
C PRO A 144 -10.92 -11.49 14.76
N TRP A 145 -10.36 -11.69 13.56
CA TRP A 145 -10.62 -12.89 12.79
C TRP A 145 -10.28 -14.13 13.63
N LYS A 146 -11.28 -15.00 13.84
CA LYS A 146 -11.23 -16.29 14.57
C LYS A 146 -10.14 -16.35 15.65
N ALA A 147 -10.50 -15.96 16.88
CA ALA A 147 -9.63 -16.05 18.04
C ALA A 147 -9.06 -17.48 18.22
N GLY A 148 -7.74 -17.65 18.00
CA GLY A 148 -6.98 -18.65 18.75
C GLY A 148 -6.67 -20.00 18.09
N ASP A 149 -6.86 -20.21 16.78
CA ASP A 149 -6.24 -21.39 16.16
C ASP A 149 -4.81 -21.06 15.69
N ASN A 150 -3.81 -21.59 16.40
CA ASN A 150 -2.38 -21.48 16.06
C ASN A 150 -1.99 -22.29 14.81
N LYS A 151 -2.95 -22.91 14.11
CA LYS A 151 -2.76 -23.57 12.81
C LYS A 151 -3.20 -22.71 11.62
N ASP A 152 -3.90 -21.60 11.84
CA ASP A 152 -4.33 -20.69 10.77
C ASP A 152 -3.19 -19.71 10.41
N SER A 153 -2.76 -19.71 9.14
CA SER A 153 -1.61 -18.91 8.68
C SER A 153 -1.81 -17.41 8.89
N PHE A 154 -3.04 -16.91 8.84
CA PHE A 154 -3.33 -15.51 9.14
C PHE A 154 -3.13 -15.20 10.62
N ASN A 155 -3.61 -16.06 11.52
CA ASN A 155 -3.38 -15.91 12.96
C ASN A 155 -1.89 -16.00 13.34
N ILE A 156 -1.14 -16.95 12.75
CA ILE A 156 0.32 -17.06 12.95
C ILE A 156 1.00 -15.76 12.47
N PHE A 157 0.62 -15.25 11.30
CA PHE A 157 1.12 -13.98 10.78
C PHE A 157 0.83 -12.81 11.74
N MET A 158 -0.39 -12.73 12.27
CA MET A 158 -0.76 -11.69 13.25
C MET A 158 0.05 -11.78 14.55
N GLN A 159 0.25 -12.99 15.07
CA GLN A 159 1.05 -13.24 16.27
C GLN A 159 2.53 -12.93 16.05
N ARG A 160 3.06 -13.24 14.86
CA ARG A 160 4.45 -12.94 14.49
C ARG A 160 4.72 -11.44 14.46
N ILE A 161 3.77 -10.63 14.01
CA ILE A 161 3.87 -9.16 14.09
C ILE A 161 3.76 -8.69 15.54
N ALA A 162 2.83 -9.24 16.32
CA ALA A 162 2.68 -8.86 17.73
C ALA A 162 3.93 -9.17 18.56
N SER A 163 4.63 -10.28 18.26
CA SER A 163 5.82 -10.71 19.00
C SER A 163 7.05 -9.84 18.75
N THR A 164 7.06 -9.00 17.71
CA THR A 164 8.11 -7.98 17.50
C THR A 164 7.97 -6.80 18.48
N LYS A 165 6.86 -6.73 19.22
CA LYS A 165 6.53 -5.66 20.18
C LYS A 165 6.71 -4.26 19.59
N PRO A 166 6.10 -3.95 18.43
CA PRO A 166 6.39 -2.72 17.72
C PRO A 166 5.77 -1.50 18.40
N ASP A 167 6.48 -0.37 18.37
CA ASP A 167 5.90 0.95 18.65
C ASP A 167 5.25 1.55 17.40
N SER A 168 5.71 1.14 16.22
CA SER A 168 5.22 1.57 14.90
C SER A 168 5.11 0.42 13.91
N ILE A 169 3.99 0.38 13.18
CA ILE A 169 3.71 -0.62 12.15
C ILE A 169 3.53 0.06 10.79
N LEU A 170 4.11 -0.51 9.75
CA LEU A 170 3.86 -0.17 8.35
C LEU A 170 3.26 -1.39 7.62
N ASP A 171 2.01 -1.29 7.19
CA ASP A 171 1.41 -2.25 6.24
C ASP A 171 1.65 -1.76 4.81
N ILE A 172 2.40 -2.54 4.02
CA ILE A 172 2.71 -2.22 2.63
C ILE A 172 1.84 -3.06 1.70
N ALA A 173 1.35 -2.44 0.62
CA ALA A 173 0.33 -3.02 -0.25
C ALA A 173 -0.90 -3.49 0.55
N SER A 174 -1.43 -2.58 1.38
CA SER A 174 -2.46 -2.87 2.39
C SER A 174 -3.80 -3.34 1.79
N GLY A 175 -4.02 -3.10 0.50
CA GLY A 175 -5.27 -3.36 -0.20
C GLY A 175 -6.42 -2.67 0.51
N GLY A 176 -7.50 -3.41 0.78
CA GLY A 176 -8.66 -2.90 1.52
C GLY A 176 -8.44 -2.71 3.03
N GLY A 177 -7.22 -2.93 3.55
CA GLY A 177 -6.87 -2.75 4.96
C GLY A 177 -7.21 -3.91 5.87
N PHE A 178 -7.37 -5.14 5.34
CA PHE A 178 -7.81 -6.28 6.14
C PHE A 178 -6.82 -6.61 7.26
N ALA A 179 -5.54 -6.83 6.93
CA ALA A 179 -4.51 -7.19 7.91
C ALA A 179 -4.19 -6.06 8.89
N VAL A 180 -3.97 -4.84 8.39
CA VAL A 180 -3.61 -3.69 9.25
C VAL A 180 -4.71 -3.31 10.23
N SER A 181 -6.00 -3.48 9.87
CA SER A 181 -7.09 -3.22 10.82
C SER A 181 -7.16 -4.27 11.91
N HIS A 182 -6.79 -5.52 11.64
CA HIS A 182 -6.63 -6.55 12.67
C HIS A 182 -5.47 -6.21 13.61
N GLN A 183 -4.31 -5.84 13.05
CA GLN A 183 -3.17 -5.38 13.84
C GLN A 183 -3.51 -4.17 14.69
N ALA A 184 -4.21 -3.18 14.14
CA ALA A 184 -4.71 -2.05 14.89
C ALA A 184 -5.68 -2.48 16.00
N PHE A 185 -6.58 -3.43 15.75
CA PHE A 185 -7.52 -3.90 16.76
C PHE A 185 -6.82 -4.63 17.93
N VAL A 186 -5.89 -5.55 17.64
CA VAL A 186 -5.26 -6.39 18.68
C VAL A 186 -4.09 -5.69 19.37
N ASN A 187 -3.29 -4.90 18.66
CA ASN A 187 -2.11 -4.22 19.19
C ASN A 187 -2.43 -2.76 19.55
N THR A 188 -3.17 -2.60 20.66
CA THR A 188 -3.62 -1.29 21.16
C THR A 188 -2.48 -0.39 21.66
N LYS A 189 -1.34 -0.98 22.03
CA LYS A 189 -0.14 -0.26 22.51
C LYS A 189 0.71 0.37 21.41
N VAL A 190 0.55 -0.07 20.15
CA VAL A 190 1.29 0.49 19.02
C VAL A 190 0.93 1.97 18.86
N LYS A 191 1.94 2.84 18.86
CA LYS A 191 1.77 4.30 18.85
C LYS A 191 1.40 4.86 17.47
N GLN A 192 1.88 4.22 16.40
CA GLN A 192 1.59 4.63 15.03
C GLN A 192 1.41 3.44 14.10
N ILE A 193 0.40 3.51 13.24
CA ILE A 193 0.16 2.55 12.17
C ILE A 193 0.02 3.31 10.85
N LEU A 194 0.79 2.93 9.85
CA LEU A 194 0.67 3.43 8.48
C LEU A 194 0.23 2.29 7.57
N ALA A 195 -0.69 2.57 6.67
CA ALA A 195 -1.10 1.65 5.62
C ALA A 195 -0.84 2.32 4.26
N VAL A 196 0.13 1.80 3.52
CA VAL A 196 0.49 2.30 2.19
C VAL A 196 -0.25 1.50 1.13
N GLU A 197 -0.94 2.21 0.25
CA GLU A 197 -1.69 1.61 -0.86
C GLU A 197 -1.65 2.51 -2.09
N ARG A 198 -1.45 1.92 -3.27
CA ARG A 198 -1.42 2.60 -4.57
C ARG A 198 -2.83 2.88 -5.07
N ASP A 199 -3.77 1.96 -4.86
CA ASP A 199 -5.17 2.11 -5.24
C ASP A 199 -5.91 3.09 -4.32
N LEU A 200 -6.08 4.33 -4.79
CA LEU A 200 -6.62 5.41 -3.97
C LEU A 200 -8.03 5.12 -3.42
N LYS A 201 -8.90 4.37 -4.11
CA LYS A 201 -10.24 4.05 -3.56
C LYS A 201 -10.11 3.17 -2.30
N SER A 202 -9.06 2.37 -2.20
CA SER A 202 -8.80 1.47 -1.07
C SER A 202 -8.35 2.23 0.18
N LEU A 203 -7.71 3.41 0.03
CA LEU A 203 -7.44 4.31 1.16
C LEU A 203 -8.71 4.69 1.95
N GLY A 204 -9.83 4.86 1.26
CA GLY A 204 -11.13 5.11 1.90
C GLY A 204 -11.61 3.91 2.72
N ASN A 205 -11.45 2.68 2.22
CA ASN A 205 -11.82 1.46 2.95
C ASN A 205 -10.95 1.28 4.20
N ILE A 206 -9.62 1.45 4.05
CA ILE A 206 -8.66 1.35 5.15
C ILE A 206 -9.03 2.36 6.24
N GLN A 207 -9.24 3.63 5.86
CA GLN A 207 -9.55 4.67 6.83
C GLN A 207 -10.90 4.46 7.51
N TYR A 208 -11.90 3.92 6.81
CA TYR A 208 -13.17 3.53 7.43
C TYR A 208 -12.97 2.45 8.48
N ARG A 209 -12.19 1.41 8.19
CA ARG A 209 -11.90 0.33 9.16
C ARG A 209 -11.24 0.87 10.42
N PHE A 210 -10.25 1.76 10.30
CA PHE A 210 -9.63 2.38 11.47
C PHE A 210 -10.62 3.17 12.33
N LYS A 211 -11.54 3.93 11.70
CA LYS A 211 -12.61 4.62 12.44
C LYS A 211 -13.58 3.64 13.10
N TYR A 212 -13.94 2.58 12.40
CA TYR A 212 -14.88 1.58 12.89
C TYR A 212 -14.39 0.90 14.17
N ILE A 213 -13.09 0.63 14.26
CA ILE A 213 -12.46 0.03 15.45
C ILE A 213 -11.93 1.07 16.47
N GLY A 214 -12.17 2.37 16.24
CA GLY A 214 -11.69 3.44 17.12
C GLY A 214 -10.17 3.61 17.17
N SER A 215 -9.43 3.13 16.16
CA SER A 215 -7.97 3.25 16.09
C SER A 215 -7.50 4.45 15.26
N GLU A 216 -8.42 5.26 14.75
CA GLU A 216 -8.08 6.31 13.81
C GLU A 216 -7.06 7.27 14.41
N SER A 217 -7.08 7.61 15.69
CA SER A 217 -6.13 8.54 16.32
C SER A 217 -4.64 8.21 16.08
N ARG A 218 -4.33 6.94 15.84
CA ARG A 218 -2.97 6.39 15.63
C ARG A 218 -2.78 5.66 14.31
N SER A 219 -3.80 5.59 13.46
CA SER A 219 -3.76 4.80 12.21
C SER A 219 -4.11 5.64 10.98
N GLU A 220 -3.24 5.65 9.97
CA GLU A 220 -3.36 6.52 8.80
C GLU A 220 -3.18 5.74 7.49
N ALA A 221 -4.15 5.88 6.58
CA ALA A 221 -4.01 5.40 5.20
C ALA A 221 -3.26 6.45 4.34
N VAL A 222 -2.26 5.99 3.57
CA VAL A 222 -1.33 6.81 2.78
C VAL A 222 -1.29 6.28 1.35
N GLY A 223 -1.50 7.17 0.37
CA GLY A 223 -1.29 6.85 -1.03
C GLY A 223 0.20 6.79 -1.35
N GLY A 224 0.71 5.66 -1.85
CA GLY A 224 2.14 5.50 -2.14
C GLY A 224 2.46 4.28 -3.00
N ASP A 225 3.64 4.30 -3.62
CA ASP A 225 4.21 3.17 -4.35
C ASP A 225 5.19 2.44 -3.42
N VAL A 226 5.07 1.12 -3.31
CA VAL A 226 5.93 0.32 -2.42
C VAL A 226 7.40 0.28 -2.87
N ARG A 227 7.68 0.63 -4.14
CA ARG A 227 9.03 0.77 -4.69
C ARG A 227 9.66 2.14 -4.41
N ASN A 228 8.88 3.08 -3.90
CA ASN A 228 9.31 4.41 -3.46
C ASN A 228 8.47 4.79 -2.23
N LEU A 229 8.69 4.08 -1.11
CA LEU A 229 7.85 4.20 0.07
C LEU A 229 7.82 5.66 0.56
N PRO A 230 6.63 6.25 0.78
CA PRO A 230 6.48 7.61 1.28
C PRO A 230 6.75 7.72 2.78
N VAL A 231 7.79 7.05 3.26
CA VAL A 231 8.13 6.88 4.68
C VAL A 231 9.61 7.22 4.86
N ARG A 232 9.93 7.90 5.95
CA ARG A 232 11.31 8.27 6.29
C ARG A 232 12.16 7.04 6.54
N THR A 233 13.48 7.21 6.39
CA THR A 233 14.46 6.18 6.73
C THR A 233 14.43 5.92 8.24
N GLU A 234 14.51 4.64 8.64
CA GLU A 234 14.67 4.22 10.04
C GLU A 234 13.62 4.79 11.01
N VAL A 235 12.34 4.77 10.64
CA VAL A 235 11.25 5.23 11.53
C VAL A 235 10.23 4.15 11.89
N ILE A 236 10.31 2.97 11.26
CA ILE A 236 9.36 1.87 11.44
C ILE A 236 10.02 0.73 12.23
N ASP A 237 9.32 0.21 13.25
CA ASP A 237 9.79 -0.96 14.01
C ASP A 237 9.42 -2.27 13.31
N THR A 238 8.23 -2.34 12.71
CA THR A 238 7.78 -3.53 11.98
C THR A 238 7.03 -3.18 10.71
N ALA A 239 7.53 -3.68 9.59
CA ALA A 239 6.82 -3.70 8.32
C ALA A 239 6.07 -5.04 8.17
N MET A 240 4.90 -5.01 7.55
CA MET A 240 4.09 -6.19 7.30
C MET A 240 3.53 -6.21 5.88
N MET A 241 3.38 -7.40 5.31
CA MET A 241 2.73 -7.62 4.02
C MET A 241 1.89 -8.90 4.05
N LEU A 242 0.60 -8.79 3.73
CA LEU A 242 -0.31 -9.94 3.61
C LEU A 242 -0.54 -10.29 2.14
N ALA A 243 0.06 -11.39 1.67
CA ALA A 243 -0.24 -12.06 0.40
C ALA A 243 -0.17 -11.16 -0.86
N ALA A 244 0.57 -10.06 -0.81
CA ALA A 244 0.66 -9.10 -1.91
C ALA A 244 1.94 -9.24 -2.76
N LEU A 245 2.90 -10.07 -2.33
CA LEU A 245 4.19 -10.21 -3.02
C LEU A 245 4.05 -10.62 -4.50
N PRO A 246 3.17 -11.57 -4.88
CA PRO A 246 2.99 -11.94 -6.29
C PRO A 246 2.42 -10.84 -7.17
N GLU A 247 1.94 -9.74 -6.58
CA GLU A 247 1.28 -8.62 -7.26
C GLU A 247 2.18 -7.39 -7.43
N ILE A 248 3.48 -7.55 -7.13
CA ILE A 248 4.46 -6.47 -7.18
C ILE A 248 5.48 -6.78 -8.28
N SER A 249 5.48 -5.97 -9.33
CA SER A 249 6.66 -5.85 -10.20
C SER A 249 7.75 -5.08 -9.44
N GLY A 250 9.01 -5.47 -9.60
CA GLY A 250 10.14 -4.81 -8.92
C GLY A 250 10.28 -5.12 -7.43
N VAL A 251 10.12 -6.39 -7.05
CA VAL A 251 10.26 -6.89 -5.66
C VAL A 251 11.58 -6.44 -5.01
N THR A 252 12.69 -6.43 -5.76
CA THR A 252 14.00 -5.97 -5.26
C THR A 252 13.97 -4.52 -4.79
N LEU A 253 13.32 -3.63 -5.53
CA LEU A 253 13.17 -2.22 -5.15
C LEU A 253 12.30 -2.09 -3.91
N MET A 254 11.19 -2.85 -3.84
CA MET A 254 10.33 -2.87 -2.67
C MET A 254 11.08 -3.35 -1.43
N ILE A 255 11.86 -4.44 -1.50
CA ILE A 255 12.65 -4.94 -0.36
C ILE A 255 13.68 -3.90 0.09
N ARG A 256 14.34 -3.20 -0.84
CA ARG A 256 15.28 -2.11 -0.50
C ARG A 256 14.59 -0.97 0.25
N GLU A 257 13.39 -0.59 -0.18
CA GLU A 257 12.62 0.45 0.50
C GLU A 257 12.13 -0.02 1.88
N VAL A 258 11.72 -1.29 2.01
CA VAL A 258 11.37 -1.86 3.33
C VAL A 258 12.57 -1.83 4.26
N PHE A 259 13.73 -2.29 3.80
CA PHE A 259 14.97 -2.23 4.57
C PHE A 259 15.28 -0.79 5.00
N ARG A 260 15.16 0.18 4.10
CA ARG A 260 15.43 1.60 4.38
C ARG A 260 14.52 2.17 5.47
N VAL A 261 13.23 1.85 5.48
CA VAL A 261 12.27 2.47 6.41
C VAL A 261 12.29 1.83 7.80
N LEU A 262 12.79 0.60 7.90
CA LEU A 262 12.96 -0.10 9.17
C LEU A 262 14.10 0.51 9.96
N LYS A 263 13.90 0.64 11.28
CA LYS A 263 14.98 0.92 12.22
C LYS A 263 15.96 -0.24 12.25
N GLU A 264 17.16 0.02 12.75
CA GLU A 264 18.09 -1.05 13.15
C GLU A 264 17.39 -2.05 14.09
N GLY A 265 17.53 -3.35 13.80
CA GLY A 265 16.82 -4.42 14.52
C GLY A 265 15.31 -4.52 14.23
N GLY A 266 14.77 -3.70 13.32
CA GLY A 266 13.39 -3.78 12.87
C GLY A 266 13.08 -5.08 12.12
N ALA A 267 11.79 -5.42 12.06
CA ALA A 267 11.33 -6.66 11.46
C ALA A 267 10.50 -6.43 10.19
N PHE A 268 10.71 -7.27 9.19
CA PHE A 268 9.77 -7.41 8.07
C PHE A 268 9.08 -8.76 8.16
N VAL A 269 7.76 -8.76 8.35
CA VAL A 269 6.94 -9.97 8.43
C VAL A 269 6.06 -10.06 7.19
N LEU A 270 6.15 -11.17 6.47
CA LEU A 270 5.40 -11.41 5.24
C LEU A 270 4.69 -12.75 5.32
N LEU A 271 3.42 -12.77 4.90
CA LEU A 271 2.70 -14.00 4.60
C LEU A 271 2.59 -14.11 3.08
N VAL A 272 3.18 -15.15 2.52
CA VAL A 272 3.18 -15.43 1.07
C VAL A 272 2.51 -16.78 0.83
N PRO A 273 1.73 -16.94 -0.25
CA PRO A 273 1.21 -18.24 -0.65
C PRO A 273 2.38 -19.15 -1.08
N GLU A 274 2.38 -20.42 -0.66
CA GLU A 274 3.43 -21.39 -1.01
C GLU A 274 3.48 -21.67 -2.52
N ASN A 275 2.32 -21.72 -3.17
CA ASN A 275 2.22 -21.88 -4.62
C ASN A 275 1.88 -20.52 -5.25
N PRO A 276 2.73 -19.96 -6.13
CA PRO A 276 2.28 -18.89 -6.99
C PRO A 276 1.08 -19.42 -7.79
N VAL A 277 0.05 -18.59 -7.97
CA VAL A 277 -1.07 -18.94 -8.87
C VAL A 277 -0.49 -19.01 -10.27
N VAL A 278 -0.07 -20.20 -10.69
CA VAL A 278 0.17 -20.52 -12.09
C VAL A 278 -1.19 -20.93 -12.62
N PRO A 279 -1.85 -20.14 -13.47
CA PRO A 279 -3.02 -20.63 -14.18
C PRO A 279 -2.61 -21.94 -14.85
N GLU A 280 -3.39 -23.01 -14.70
CA GLU A 280 -3.21 -24.19 -15.53
C GLU A 280 -3.26 -23.72 -16.98
N LEU A 281 -2.08 -23.59 -17.60
CA LEU A 281 -1.98 -23.37 -19.03
C LEU A 281 -2.51 -24.67 -19.64
N LYS A 282 -3.82 -24.71 -19.91
CA LYS A 282 -4.39 -25.71 -20.79
C LYS A 282 -3.72 -25.51 -22.13
N THR A 283 -2.64 -26.26 -22.34
CA THR A 283 -2.07 -26.50 -23.65
C THR A 283 -3.17 -27.27 -24.38
N HIS A 284 -3.97 -26.57 -25.18
CA HIS A 284 -4.71 -27.24 -26.25
C HIS A 284 -3.66 -27.72 -27.25
N ALA A 285 -3.08 -28.88 -26.94
CA ALA A 285 -2.48 -29.77 -27.90
C ALA A 285 -3.51 -30.89 -28.10
N GLU A 286 -4.44 -30.64 -29.02
CA GLU A 286 -5.14 -31.59 -29.90
C GLU A 286 -6.03 -30.79 -30.87
#